data_AF-A0A7C6MDG0-F1
#
_entry.id   AF-A0A7C6MDG0-F1
#
_cell.length_a   1.000
_cell.length_b   1.000
_cell.length_c   1.000
_cell.angle_alpha   90.00
_cell.angle_beta   90.00
_cell.angle_gamma   90.00
#
_symmetry.space_group_name_H-M   'P 1'
#
loop_
_entity.id
_entity.type
_entity.pdbx_description
1 polymer ?
#
loop_
_entity_poly.entity_id
_entity_poly.type
_entity_poly.pdbx_seq_one_letter_code
_entity_poly.pdbx_strand_id
1 'polypeptide(L)'
;MKKASRRCLLVLFWCIFIAVAILSVPAETVRDKALKHFDRIQWTTNPSYMQPIPPAGKAVVGGNESFVALTVTSPAAAFGVYPQIDRVGLLYYGDCDQKLVQVLEKLKSGLLEKKVPKEQVSNSRKFLPAVTEYRLEKIPNPEYCFYSRPTGDVPELQVVTIVLLCTVNTVQNELFLYGTFAFENGLWKITDIIFDSESYANFIE
;
A
#
# COMPACT_ATOMS: atom_id res chain seq x y z
N MET A 1 87.43 -38.63 39.87
CA MET A 1 86.81 -37.33 39.54
C MET A 1 86.21 -37.38 38.13
N LYS A 2 84.92 -37.76 37.97
CA LYS A 2 84.22 -37.92 36.67
C LYS A 2 82.82 -37.29 36.70
N LYS A 3 82.69 -36.02 37.11
CA LYS A 3 81.38 -35.32 37.21
C LYS A 3 81.22 -34.10 36.29
N ALA A 4 82.29 -33.59 35.69
CA ALA A 4 82.23 -32.39 34.83
C ALA A 4 81.74 -32.65 33.39
N SER A 5 81.92 -33.87 32.86
CA SER A 5 81.63 -34.18 31.44
C SER A 5 80.14 -34.34 31.10
N ARG A 6 79.29 -34.81 32.05
CA ARG A 6 77.88 -35.11 31.75
C ARG A 6 76.95 -33.89 31.74
N ARG A 7 77.25 -32.85 32.53
CA ARG A 7 76.43 -31.62 32.57
C ARG A 7 76.65 -30.74 31.34
N CYS A 8 77.89 -30.67 30.83
CA CYS A 8 78.20 -29.92 29.61
C CYS A 8 77.53 -30.56 28.37
N LEU A 9 77.52 -31.89 28.29
CA LEU A 9 76.90 -32.62 27.18
C LEU A 9 75.37 -32.51 27.18
N LEU A 10 74.73 -32.47 28.36
CA LEU A 10 73.28 -32.28 28.50
C LEU A 10 72.83 -30.86 28.14
N VAL A 11 73.61 -29.83 28.51
CA VAL A 11 73.33 -28.44 28.12
C VAL A 11 73.51 -28.25 26.61
N LEU A 12 74.55 -28.83 26.01
CA LEU A 12 74.74 -28.82 24.56
C LEU A 12 73.60 -29.52 23.83
N PHE A 13 73.15 -30.68 24.34
CA PHE A 13 72.01 -31.40 23.75
C PHE A 13 70.71 -30.60 23.83
N TRP A 14 70.49 -29.88 24.94
CA TRP A 14 69.31 -29.03 25.12
C TRP A 14 69.37 -27.77 24.25
N CYS A 15 70.54 -27.14 24.10
CA CYS A 15 70.73 -26.03 23.17
C CYS A 15 70.54 -26.45 21.71
N ILE A 16 71.01 -27.64 21.31
CA ILE A 16 70.78 -28.18 19.97
C ILE A 16 69.28 -28.47 19.76
N PHE A 17 68.58 -29.04 20.74
CA PHE A 17 67.14 -29.29 20.64
C PHE A 17 66.32 -28.00 20.51
N ILE A 18 66.68 -26.96 21.28
CA ILE A 18 66.03 -25.65 21.19
C ILE A 18 66.34 -24.98 19.84
N ALA A 19 67.58 -25.06 19.35
CA ALA A 19 67.96 -24.52 18.05
C ALA A 19 67.24 -25.22 16.89
N VAL A 20 67.07 -26.54 16.95
CA VAL A 20 66.32 -27.32 15.94
C VAL A 20 64.82 -27.01 15.99
N ALA A 21 64.26 -26.78 17.18
CA ALA A 21 62.84 -26.41 17.32
C ALA A 21 62.51 -25.01 16.77
N ILE A 22 63.46 -24.06 16.82
CA ILE A 22 63.27 -22.70 16.27
C ILE A 22 63.41 -22.69 14.74
N LEU A 23 64.20 -23.61 14.16
CA LEU A 23 64.40 -23.74 12.71
C LEU A 23 63.25 -24.43 11.96
N SER A 24 62.28 -25.04 12.66
CA SER A 24 61.19 -25.79 12.02
C SER A 24 59.86 -25.04 11.91
N VAL A 25 59.84 -23.71 12.09
CA VAL A 25 58.62 -22.94 11.81
C VAL A 25 58.57 -22.71 10.31
N PRO A 26 57.68 -23.40 9.56
CA PRO A 26 57.57 -23.17 8.13
C PRO A 26 57.20 -21.71 7.91
N ALA A 27 57.97 -21.01 7.06
CA ALA A 27 57.67 -19.63 6.73
C ALA A 27 56.30 -19.57 6.05
N GLU A 28 55.32 -18.94 6.71
CA GLU A 28 53.99 -18.77 6.13
C GLU A 28 54.11 -18.04 4.80
N THR A 29 53.75 -18.71 3.72
CA THR A 29 53.83 -18.12 2.39
C THR A 29 52.73 -17.08 2.22
N VAL A 30 52.91 -16.15 1.29
CA VAL A 30 51.86 -15.19 0.91
C VAL A 30 50.57 -15.92 0.49
N ARG A 31 50.72 -17.12 -0.11
CA ARG A 31 49.61 -18.00 -0.47
C ARG A 31 48.87 -18.53 0.75
N ASP A 32 49.58 -18.95 1.81
CA ASP A 32 48.94 -19.45 3.04
C ASP A 32 48.15 -18.35 3.76
N LYS A 33 48.68 -17.12 3.76
CA LYS A 33 47.97 -15.95 4.30
C LYS A 33 46.74 -15.59 3.46
N ALA A 34 46.85 -15.63 2.14
CA ALA A 34 45.74 -15.36 1.24
C ALA A 34 44.63 -16.41 1.41
N LEU A 35 44.97 -17.70 1.47
CA LEU A 35 44.00 -18.78 1.69
C LEU A 35 43.28 -18.61 3.02
N LYS A 36 44.00 -18.43 4.13
CA LYS A 36 43.39 -18.16 5.44
C LYS A 36 42.47 -16.92 5.41
N HIS A 37 42.82 -15.90 4.64
CA HIS A 37 42.02 -14.69 4.50
C HIS A 37 40.73 -14.95 3.71
N PHE A 38 40.81 -15.60 2.55
CA PHE A 38 39.66 -15.83 1.68
C PHE A 38 38.74 -16.94 2.19
N ASP A 39 39.28 -17.98 2.83
CA ASP A 39 38.47 -19.06 3.43
C ASP A 39 37.65 -18.58 4.63
N ARG A 40 38.08 -17.49 5.29
CA ARG A 40 37.35 -16.88 6.40
C ARG A 40 36.22 -15.95 5.92
N ILE A 41 36.21 -15.56 4.65
CA ILE A 41 35.16 -14.72 4.08
C ILE A 41 34.00 -15.62 3.66
N GLN A 42 32.87 -15.45 4.33
CA GLN A 42 31.59 -15.99 3.87
C GLN A 42 31.12 -15.14 2.69
N TRP A 43 31.35 -15.64 1.47
CA TRP A 43 30.87 -14.99 0.26
C TRP A 43 29.35 -15.08 0.19
N THR A 44 28.66 -14.00 0.55
CA THR A 44 27.21 -13.91 0.39
C THR A 44 26.89 -13.56 -1.05
N THR A 45 26.09 -14.39 -1.73
CA THR A 45 25.52 -14.00 -3.02
C THR A 45 24.64 -12.78 -2.80
N ASN A 46 25.03 -11.64 -3.39
CA ASN A 46 24.24 -10.43 -3.29
C ASN A 46 22.89 -10.67 -4.01
N PRO A 47 21.74 -10.54 -3.31
CA PRO A 47 20.42 -10.82 -3.88
C PRO A 47 20.08 -9.95 -5.08
N SER A 48 20.75 -8.80 -5.26
CA SER A 48 20.61 -7.94 -6.43
C SER A 48 21.15 -8.56 -7.73
N TYR A 49 21.96 -9.61 -7.65
CA TYR A 49 22.52 -10.32 -8.82
C TYR A 49 21.91 -11.71 -9.04
N MET A 50 20.98 -12.15 -8.19
CA MET A 50 20.23 -13.36 -8.47
C MET A 50 19.28 -13.09 -9.64
N GLN A 51 19.38 -13.89 -10.71
CA GLN A 51 18.42 -13.79 -11.79
C GLN A 51 17.01 -14.08 -11.24
N PRO A 52 16.02 -13.22 -11.53
CA PRO A 52 14.66 -13.43 -11.06
C PRO A 52 14.15 -14.75 -11.65
N ILE A 53 13.69 -15.65 -10.78
CA ILE A 53 13.06 -16.90 -11.21
C ILE A 53 11.75 -16.52 -11.91
N PRO A 54 11.51 -16.93 -13.17
CA PRO A 54 10.28 -16.59 -13.86
C PRO A 54 9.10 -17.28 -13.15
N PRO A 55 7.99 -16.56 -12.88
CA PRO A 55 6.81 -17.13 -12.26
C PRO A 55 6.21 -18.26 -13.11
N ALA A 56 5.67 -19.29 -12.45
CA ALA A 56 5.02 -20.41 -13.13
C ALA A 56 3.79 -19.94 -13.92
N GLY A 57 3.75 -20.22 -15.22
CA GLY A 57 2.60 -19.91 -16.07
C GLY A 57 1.44 -20.89 -15.85
N LYS A 58 0.20 -20.41 -15.98
CA LYS A 58 -0.97 -21.28 -16.13
C LYS A 58 -1.49 -21.17 -17.56
N ALA A 59 -1.72 -22.32 -18.20
CA ALA A 59 -2.39 -22.39 -19.49
C ALA A 59 -3.89 -22.20 -19.32
N VAL A 60 -4.51 -21.42 -20.20
CA VAL A 60 -5.96 -21.28 -20.27
C VAL A 60 -6.53 -22.57 -20.87
N VAL A 61 -7.57 -23.14 -20.24
CA VAL A 61 -8.18 -24.38 -20.73
C VAL A 61 -8.77 -24.15 -22.12
N GLY A 62 -8.21 -24.83 -23.13
CA GLY A 62 -8.63 -24.74 -24.53
C GLY A 62 -7.78 -23.84 -25.43
N GLY A 63 -6.70 -23.21 -24.92
CA GLY A 63 -5.78 -22.40 -25.73
C GLY A 63 -4.31 -22.84 -25.60
N ASN A 64 -3.51 -22.59 -26.64
CA ASN A 64 -2.05 -22.85 -26.65
C ASN A 64 -1.22 -21.72 -25.99
N GLU A 65 -1.90 -20.75 -25.37
CA GLU A 65 -1.28 -19.55 -24.81
C GLU A 65 -1.09 -19.72 -23.30
N SER A 66 0.15 -19.55 -22.83
CA SER A 66 0.50 -19.58 -21.41
C SER A 66 0.71 -18.16 -20.90
N PHE A 67 -0.09 -17.75 -19.92
CA PHE A 67 0.09 -16.47 -19.24
C PHE A 67 0.81 -16.67 -17.92
N VAL A 68 1.63 -15.68 -17.54
CA VAL A 68 2.21 -15.60 -16.20
C VAL A 68 1.07 -15.56 -15.19
N ALA A 69 0.95 -16.60 -14.36
CA ALA A 69 -0.01 -16.60 -13.28
C ALA A 69 0.56 -15.70 -12.17
N LEU A 70 0.16 -14.42 -12.16
CA LEU A 70 0.35 -13.54 -11.02
C LEU A 70 -0.50 -14.07 -9.86
N THR A 71 0.00 -15.11 -9.21
CA THR A 71 -0.58 -15.61 -7.97
C THR A 71 -0.11 -14.69 -6.87
N VAL A 72 -1.06 -14.01 -6.22
CA VAL A 72 -0.79 -13.10 -5.12
C VAL A 72 -0.26 -13.94 -3.95
N THR A 73 1.06 -13.92 -3.72
CA THR A 73 1.76 -14.79 -2.75
C THR A 73 1.51 -14.41 -1.28
N SER A 74 0.67 -13.42 -1.03
CA SER A 74 0.26 -13.01 0.32
C SER A 74 -1.21 -12.63 0.28
N PRO A 75 -2.04 -12.97 1.27
CA PRO A 75 -3.22 -12.16 1.53
C PRO A 75 -2.67 -10.80 1.95
N ALA A 76 -2.41 -9.95 0.95
CA ALA A 76 -2.03 -8.57 1.17
C ALA A 76 -3.05 -8.02 2.18
N ALA A 77 -2.56 -7.48 3.30
CA ALA A 77 -3.31 -6.45 3.99
C ALA A 77 -3.91 -5.55 2.90
N ALA A 78 -5.23 -5.34 2.92
CA ALA A 78 -6.07 -4.86 1.83
C ALA A 78 -5.57 -3.60 1.09
N PHE A 79 -4.51 -3.74 0.30
CA PHE A 79 -3.85 -2.68 -0.45
C PHE A 79 -3.54 -3.24 -1.84
N GLY A 80 -4.63 -3.54 -2.56
CA GLY A 80 -4.57 -3.71 -4.01
C GLY A 80 -4.26 -2.38 -4.67
N VAL A 81 -3.54 -2.45 -5.79
CA VAL A 81 -3.26 -1.35 -6.74
C VAL A 81 -4.58 -0.88 -7.37
N TYR A 82 -5.42 -0.22 -6.56
CA TYR A 82 -6.70 0.31 -6.98
C TYR A 82 -6.67 1.83 -6.78
N PRO A 83 -7.28 2.63 -7.67
CA PRO A 83 -7.33 4.08 -7.50
C PRO A 83 -7.81 4.46 -6.10
N GLN A 84 -7.04 5.32 -5.46
CA GLN A 84 -7.32 5.90 -4.15
C GLN A 84 -7.30 7.42 -4.29
N ILE A 85 -8.29 8.08 -3.69
CA ILE A 85 -8.37 9.54 -3.60
C ILE A 85 -8.28 9.91 -2.12
N ASP A 86 -7.66 11.05 -1.80
CA ASP A 86 -7.54 11.51 -0.42
C ASP A 86 -8.93 11.71 0.20
N ARG A 87 -9.09 11.34 1.47
CA ARG A 87 -10.36 11.27 2.23
C ARG A 87 -11.47 10.36 1.67
N VAL A 88 -11.38 9.89 0.43
CA VAL A 88 -12.33 8.97 -0.22
C VAL A 88 -11.91 7.51 -0.09
N GLY A 89 -10.60 7.27 -0.03
CA GLY A 89 -10.03 5.92 0.12
C GLY A 89 -10.10 5.10 -1.17
N LEU A 90 -10.05 3.78 -1.01
CA LEU A 90 -10.01 2.83 -2.12
C LEU A 90 -11.36 2.76 -2.84
N LEU A 91 -11.39 2.98 -4.16
CA LEU A 91 -12.63 2.99 -4.95
C LEU A 91 -13.16 1.57 -5.28
N TYR A 92 -13.06 0.62 -4.35
CA TYR A 92 -13.48 -0.77 -4.53
C TYR A 92 -14.86 -1.05 -3.91
N TYR A 93 -15.86 -1.27 -4.77
CA TYR A 93 -17.27 -1.46 -4.40
C TYR A 93 -17.77 -2.90 -4.52
N GLY A 94 -16.88 -3.88 -4.71
CA GLY A 94 -17.26 -5.28 -5.00
C GLY A 94 -18.21 -5.92 -3.98
N ASP A 95 -18.07 -5.56 -2.70
CA ASP A 95 -18.89 -6.12 -1.61
C ASP A 95 -19.99 -5.17 -1.13
N CYS A 96 -20.24 -4.07 -1.84
CA CYS A 96 -21.28 -3.10 -1.47
C CYS A 96 -22.65 -3.54 -1.96
N ASP A 97 -23.72 -3.11 -1.28
CA ASP A 97 -25.08 -3.30 -1.78
C ASP A 97 -25.24 -2.60 -3.14
N GLN A 98 -25.53 -3.38 -4.18
CA GLN A 98 -25.69 -2.88 -5.55
C GLN A 98 -26.80 -1.83 -5.66
N LYS A 99 -27.86 -1.92 -4.86
CA LYS A 99 -28.94 -0.92 -4.87
C LYS A 99 -28.45 0.42 -4.33
N LEU A 100 -27.60 0.40 -3.30
CA LEU A 100 -26.99 1.61 -2.76
C LEU A 100 -26.03 2.24 -3.77
N VAL A 101 -25.22 1.42 -4.44
CA VAL A 101 -24.31 1.90 -5.50
C VAL A 101 -25.11 2.55 -6.65
N GLN A 102 -26.24 1.96 -7.06
CA GLN A 102 -27.12 2.60 -8.05
C GLN A 102 -27.69 3.94 -7.57
N VAL A 103 -27.98 4.08 -6.26
CA VAL A 103 -28.40 5.35 -5.69
C VAL A 103 -27.28 6.38 -5.76
N LEU A 104 -26.06 5.98 -5.41
CA LEU A 104 -24.87 6.83 -5.46
C LEU A 104 -24.52 7.27 -6.88
N GLU A 105 -24.61 6.40 -7.88
CA GLU A 105 -24.36 6.79 -9.28
C GLU A 105 -25.38 7.80 -9.80
N LYS A 106 -26.66 7.66 -9.42
CA LYS A 106 -27.69 8.66 -9.76
C LYS A 106 -27.46 9.98 -9.04
N LEU A 107 -27.11 9.94 -7.75
CA LEU A 107 -26.77 11.14 -6.98
C LEU A 107 -25.55 11.84 -7.59
N LYS A 108 -24.49 11.10 -7.91
CA LYS A 108 -23.29 11.59 -8.59
C LYS A 108 -23.64 12.34 -9.88
N SER A 109 -24.42 11.73 -10.76
CA SER A 109 -24.88 12.38 -12.00
C SER A 109 -25.69 13.64 -11.71
N GLY A 110 -26.57 13.60 -10.72
CA GLY A 110 -27.33 14.77 -10.26
C GLY A 110 -26.42 15.90 -9.76
N LEU A 111 -25.42 15.58 -8.94
CA LEU A 111 -24.50 16.57 -8.36
C LEU A 111 -23.65 17.27 -9.42
N LEU A 112 -23.25 16.58 -10.49
CA LEU A 112 -22.58 17.19 -11.64
C LEU A 112 -23.48 18.25 -12.32
N GLU A 113 -24.80 18.03 -12.31
CA GLU A 113 -25.81 18.98 -12.77
C GLU A 113 -26.30 19.95 -11.68
N LYS A 114 -25.67 19.95 -10.50
CA LYS A 114 -26.07 20.71 -9.29
C LYS A 114 -27.50 20.43 -8.82
N LYS A 115 -27.97 19.19 -9.00
CA LYS A 115 -29.31 18.72 -8.64
C LYS A 115 -29.25 17.54 -7.69
N VAL A 116 -30.30 17.40 -6.87
CA VAL A 116 -30.48 16.20 -6.04
C VAL A 116 -31.71 15.44 -6.52
N PRO A 117 -31.58 14.14 -6.87
CA PRO A 117 -32.71 13.32 -7.31
C PRO A 117 -33.78 13.20 -6.20
N LYS A 118 -34.88 13.94 -6.34
CA LYS A 118 -35.92 14.09 -5.30
C LYS A 118 -36.57 12.76 -4.93
N GLU A 119 -36.68 11.86 -5.89
CA GLU A 119 -37.21 10.51 -5.73
C GLU A 119 -36.32 9.60 -4.86
N GLN A 120 -35.05 9.94 -4.68
CA GLN A 120 -34.11 9.19 -3.84
C GLN A 120 -34.04 9.73 -2.41
N VAL A 121 -34.59 10.90 -2.13
CA VAL A 121 -34.58 11.48 -0.79
C VAL A 121 -35.66 10.84 0.08
N SER A 122 -35.34 10.65 1.37
CA SER A 122 -36.32 10.17 2.36
C SER A 122 -37.49 11.14 2.48
N ASN A 123 -38.69 10.61 2.69
CA ASN A 123 -39.90 11.40 2.89
C ASN A 123 -39.83 12.32 4.13
N SER A 124 -38.95 11.99 5.08
CA SER A 124 -38.69 12.80 6.27
C SER A 124 -37.88 14.07 5.96
N ARG A 125 -37.23 14.14 4.80
CA ARG A 125 -36.22 15.16 4.43
C ARG A 125 -36.58 15.90 3.16
N LYS A 126 -37.85 16.30 3.01
CA LYS A 126 -38.41 16.92 1.80
C LYS A 126 -37.68 18.18 1.32
N PHE A 127 -37.05 18.92 2.23
CA PHE A 127 -36.33 20.16 1.90
C PHE A 127 -34.85 19.95 1.54
N LEU A 128 -34.31 18.74 1.74
CA LEU A 128 -32.90 18.44 1.50
C LEU A 128 -32.46 18.77 0.05
N PRO A 129 -33.23 18.43 -1.01
CA PRO A 129 -32.90 18.83 -2.37
C PRO A 129 -32.75 20.34 -2.50
N ALA A 130 -33.75 21.11 -2.06
CA ALA A 130 -33.74 22.56 -2.22
C ALA A 130 -32.57 23.23 -1.49
N VAL A 131 -32.25 22.78 -0.27
CA VAL A 131 -31.13 23.33 0.51
C VAL A 131 -29.78 22.97 -0.12
N THR A 132 -29.63 21.73 -0.59
CA THR A 132 -28.41 21.25 -1.23
C THR A 132 -28.18 21.96 -2.56
N GLU A 133 -29.21 22.04 -3.40
CA GLU A 133 -29.19 22.73 -4.70
C GLU A 133 -28.83 24.21 -4.53
N TYR A 134 -29.45 24.91 -3.58
CA TYR A 134 -29.11 26.30 -3.26
C TYR A 134 -27.64 26.50 -2.88
N ARG A 135 -27.03 25.53 -2.18
CA ARG A 135 -25.60 25.59 -1.85
C ARG A 135 -24.72 25.29 -3.05
N LEU A 136 -25.11 24.35 -3.91
CA LEU A 136 -24.39 24.00 -5.13
C LEU A 136 -24.46 25.11 -6.18
N GLU A 137 -25.50 25.94 -6.18
CA GLU A 137 -25.57 27.12 -7.05
C GLU A 137 -24.43 28.11 -6.82
N LYS A 138 -23.89 28.18 -5.60
CA LYS A 138 -22.83 29.14 -5.22
C LYS A 138 -21.43 28.75 -5.68
N ILE A 139 -21.22 27.49 -6.03
CA ILE A 139 -19.91 26.98 -6.48
C ILE A 139 -19.87 26.94 -8.02
N PRO A 140 -18.70 26.81 -8.67
CA PRO A 140 -18.64 26.51 -10.10
C PRO A 140 -19.27 25.17 -10.45
N ASN A 141 -19.45 24.90 -11.75
CA ASN A 141 -19.94 23.59 -12.19
C ASN A 141 -18.89 22.51 -11.90
N PRO A 142 -19.25 21.42 -11.19
CA PRO A 142 -18.33 20.32 -10.97
C PRO A 142 -17.97 19.62 -12.28
N GLU A 143 -16.68 19.35 -12.49
CA GLU A 143 -16.17 18.60 -13.65
C GLU A 143 -16.19 17.09 -13.37
N TYR A 144 -15.85 16.72 -12.14
CA TYR A 144 -15.80 15.35 -11.69
C TYR A 144 -16.49 15.20 -10.34
N CYS A 145 -17.05 14.01 -10.13
CA CYS A 145 -17.64 13.61 -8.87
C CYS A 145 -17.21 12.19 -8.54
N PHE A 146 -16.59 12.02 -7.37
CA PHE A 146 -16.19 10.74 -6.81
C PHE A 146 -16.92 10.51 -5.49
N TYR A 147 -17.00 9.28 -5.04
CA TYR A 147 -17.55 8.95 -3.73
C TYR A 147 -16.73 7.82 -3.10
N SER A 148 -16.82 7.68 -1.79
CA SER A 148 -16.09 6.66 -1.03
C SER A 148 -16.86 5.36 -1.01
N ARG A 149 -16.20 4.29 -0.57
CA ARG A 149 -16.92 3.08 -0.17
C ARG A 149 -17.96 3.45 0.91
N PRO A 150 -19.22 2.98 0.79
CA PRO A 150 -20.20 3.10 1.86
C PRO A 150 -19.72 2.38 3.12
N THR A 151 -19.80 3.07 4.25
CA THR A 151 -19.40 2.54 5.56
C THR A 151 -20.43 2.93 6.60
N GLY A 152 -20.71 2.04 7.54
CA GLY A 152 -21.64 2.32 8.63
C GLY A 152 -21.60 1.20 9.65
N ASP A 153 -21.77 1.57 10.92
CA ASP A 153 -21.81 0.60 12.03
C ASP A 153 -23.09 -0.25 11.98
N VAL A 154 -24.14 0.26 11.33
CA VAL A 154 -25.43 -0.40 11.19
C VAL A 154 -25.65 -0.72 9.72
N PRO A 155 -26.03 -1.97 9.35
CA PRO A 155 -26.21 -2.35 7.95
C PRO A 155 -27.20 -1.47 7.18
N GLU A 156 -28.24 -0.98 7.85
CA GLU A 156 -29.30 -0.15 7.27
C GLU A 156 -28.96 1.35 7.19
N LEU A 157 -27.82 1.77 7.72
CA LEU A 157 -27.39 3.17 7.72
C LEU A 157 -25.95 3.27 7.23
N GLN A 158 -25.77 3.86 6.05
CA GLN A 158 -24.48 3.98 5.40
C GLN A 158 -24.11 5.44 5.23
N VAL A 159 -22.83 5.74 5.44
CA VAL A 159 -22.23 7.06 5.25
C VAL A 159 -21.23 6.95 4.10
N VAL A 160 -21.23 7.99 3.27
CA VAL A 160 -20.37 8.10 2.10
C VAL A 160 -19.78 9.50 2.05
N THR A 161 -18.47 9.58 1.83
CA THR A 161 -17.79 10.84 1.50
C THR A 161 -17.86 11.02 -0.01
N ILE A 162 -18.32 12.17 -0.48
CA ILE A 162 -18.46 12.54 -1.88
C ILE A 162 -17.51 13.70 -2.14
N VAL A 163 -16.81 13.69 -3.27
CA VAL A 163 -15.88 14.74 -3.68
C VAL A 163 -16.31 15.29 -5.02
N LEU A 164 -16.53 16.60 -5.05
CA LEU A 164 -16.75 17.37 -6.27
C LEU A 164 -15.48 18.12 -6.62
N LEU A 165 -14.98 17.93 -7.84
CA LEU A 165 -13.85 18.70 -8.36
C LEU A 165 -14.38 19.85 -9.20
N CYS A 166 -14.04 21.07 -8.78
CA CYS A 166 -14.49 22.30 -9.42
C CYS A 166 -13.26 23.16 -9.76
N THR A 167 -13.21 23.70 -10.97
CA THR A 167 -12.13 24.61 -11.36
C THR A 167 -12.54 26.05 -11.15
N VAL A 168 -11.75 26.79 -10.37
CA VAL A 168 -11.88 28.25 -10.14
C VAL A 168 -10.59 28.91 -10.60
N ASN A 169 -10.66 29.86 -11.55
CA ASN A 169 -9.49 30.63 -11.98
C ASN A 169 -8.26 29.77 -12.33
N THR A 170 -8.47 28.66 -13.06
CA THR A 170 -7.46 27.65 -13.46
C THR A 170 -6.89 26.77 -12.34
N VAL A 171 -7.36 26.95 -11.09
CA VAL A 171 -7.03 26.08 -9.95
C VAL A 171 -8.16 25.10 -9.71
N GLN A 172 -7.83 23.81 -9.65
CA GLN A 172 -8.78 22.77 -9.28
C GLN A 172 -8.91 22.73 -7.76
N ASN A 173 -10.14 22.86 -7.28
CA ASN A 173 -10.47 22.79 -5.87
C ASN A 173 -11.42 21.62 -5.62
N GLU A 174 -11.27 20.98 -4.47
CA GLU A 174 -12.08 19.86 -4.03
C GLU A 174 -13.14 20.36 -3.04
N LEU A 175 -14.39 19.95 -3.25
CA LEU A 175 -15.47 20.13 -2.29
C LEU A 175 -15.88 18.77 -1.72
N PHE A 176 -15.78 18.61 -0.41
CA PHE A 176 -16.19 17.40 0.28
C PHE A 176 -17.64 17.52 0.75
N LEU A 177 -18.43 16.48 0.49
CA LEU A 177 -19.77 16.31 1.02
C LEU A 177 -19.85 14.99 1.78
N TYR A 178 -20.62 14.96 2.86
CA TYR A 178 -20.90 13.76 3.64
C TYR A 178 -22.37 13.38 3.44
N GLY A 179 -22.60 12.31 2.68
CA GLY A 179 -23.91 11.76 2.41
C GLY A 179 -24.27 10.68 3.42
N THR A 180 -25.48 10.75 3.97
CA THR A 180 -26.06 9.68 4.80
C THR A 180 -27.21 9.02 4.07
N PHE A 181 -27.22 7.69 4.07
CA PHE A 181 -28.16 6.86 3.35
C PHE A 181 -28.78 5.85 4.32
N ALA A 182 -30.11 5.80 4.37
CA ALA A 182 -30.86 4.85 5.17
C ALA A 182 -31.63 3.88 4.28
N PHE A 183 -31.72 2.62 4.70
CA PHE A 183 -32.54 1.61 4.05
C PHE A 183 -33.97 1.68 4.60
N GLU A 184 -34.88 2.28 3.84
CA GLU A 184 -36.27 2.50 4.24
C GLU A 184 -37.21 1.80 3.27
N ASN A 185 -38.12 0.95 3.78
CA ASN A 185 -39.14 0.26 2.97
C ASN A 185 -38.58 -0.52 1.76
N GLY A 186 -37.41 -1.16 1.92
CA GLY A 186 -36.78 -1.97 0.88
C GLY A 186 -35.97 -1.18 -0.16
N LEU A 187 -35.80 0.14 0.05
CA LEU A 187 -35.06 1.04 -0.84
C LEU A 187 -34.06 1.90 -0.05
N TRP A 188 -32.89 2.11 -0.64
CA TRP A 188 -31.94 3.10 -0.13
C TRP A 188 -32.43 4.52 -0.40
N LYS A 189 -32.40 5.36 0.63
CA LYS A 189 -32.83 6.75 0.60
C LYS A 189 -31.78 7.66 1.17
N ILE A 190 -31.62 8.83 0.56
CA ILE A 190 -30.75 9.90 1.04
C ILE A 190 -31.46 10.57 2.22
N THR A 191 -30.83 10.55 3.39
CA THR A 191 -31.35 11.19 4.61
C THR A 191 -30.60 12.48 4.94
N ASP A 192 -29.34 12.60 4.55
CA ASP A 192 -28.60 13.83 4.76
C ASP A 192 -27.49 14.04 3.73
N ILE A 193 -27.16 15.31 3.48
CA ILE A 193 -26.01 15.74 2.69
C ILE A 193 -25.42 16.95 3.40
N ILE A 194 -24.25 16.78 3.99
CA ILE A 194 -23.57 17.82 4.75
C ILE A 194 -22.37 18.30 3.93
N PHE A 195 -22.22 19.62 3.81
CA PHE A 195 -21.07 20.24 3.14
C PHE A 195 -19.97 20.41 4.18
N ASP A 196 -18.77 19.95 3.83
CA ASP A 196 -17.60 20.29 4.62
C ASP A 196 -17.35 21.80 4.52
N SER A 197 -17.29 22.46 5.68
CA SER A 197 -17.29 23.93 5.73
C SER A 197 -15.96 24.52 5.27
N GLU A 198 -14.85 23.82 5.54
CA GLU A 198 -13.51 24.24 5.14
C GLU A 198 -13.37 24.22 3.62
N SER A 199 -13.68 23.09 2.98
CA SER A 199 -13.63 23.00 1.53
C SER A 199 -14.66 23.87 0.81
N TYR A 200 -15.84 24.08 1.40
CA TYR A 200 -16.86 24.97 0.82
C TYR A 200 -16.47 26.44 0.86
N ALA A 201 -15.72 26.88 1.87
CA ALA A 201 -15.26 28.27 1.99
C ALA A 201 -14.38 28.70 0.81
N ASN A 202 -13.58 27.77 0.25
CA ASN A 202 -12.71 28.01 -0.91
C ASN A 202 -13.45 28.51 -2.17
N PHE A 203 -14.78 28.43 -2.21
CA PHE A 203 -15.60 28.82 -3.36
C PHE A 203 -16.43 30.08 -3.15
N ILE A 204 -16.51 30.60 -1.92
CA ILE A 204 -17.42 31.70 -1.54
C ILE A 204 -16.67 33.01 -1.26
N GLU A 205 -15.34 32.96 -1.20
CA GLU A 205 -14.49 34.16 -1.09
C GLU A 205 -14.48 35.03 -2.35
#